data_AF-A0A972GM02-F1
#
_entry.id   AF-A0A972GM02-F1
#
_cell.length_a   1.000
_cell.length_b   1.000
_cell.length_c   1.000
_cell.angle_alpha   90.00
_cell.angle_beta   90.00
_cell.angle_gamma   90.00
#
_symmetry.space_group_name_H-M   'P 1'
#
loop_
_entity.id
_entity.type
_entity.pdbx_description
1 polymer ?
#
loop_
_entity_poly.entity_id
_entity_poly.type
_entity_poly.pdbx_seq_one_letter_code
_entity_poly.pdbx_strand_id
1 'polypeptide(L)'
;MRSSQSLPLNRGITAEAERIILTADDFYLEADSKRYTAQVHPVLLNSYVYPKQGTLELTWFEHGVEMRLYLYFTGNSTSWWVDEIWTFDGSSPGDWIYYRGIFFKSPKGQPFTGDFDISSQDMPQYRSDTVPGKLHFTNLRLECNCSFQPEPQKHMP
;
A
#
# COMPACT_ATOMS: atom_id res chain seq x y z
N MET A 1 19.88 -2.03 -39.81
CA MET A 1 19.49 -2.48 -38.45
C MET A 1 18.89 -1.30 -37.73
N ARG A 2 17.60 -1.32 -37.40
CA ARG A 2 16.99 -0.29 -36.56
C ARG A 2 17.20 -0.71 -35.11
N SER A 3 17.92 0.10 -34.35
CA SER A 3 18.07 -0.05 -32.92
C SER A 3 16.70 0.17 -32.27
N SER A 4 16.17 -0.85 -31.61
CA SER A 4 14.99 -0.74 -30.76
C SER A 4 15.40 0.08 -29.54
N GLN A 5 15.11 1.37 -29.51
CA GLN A 5 15.15 2.13 -28.28
C GLN A 5 14.05 1.58 -27.37
N SER A 6 14.45 0.88 -26.31
CA SER A 6 13.56 0.59 -25.19
C SER A 6 13.10 1.92 -24.60
N LEU A 7 11.79 2.16 -24.60
CA LEU A 7 11.22 3.21 -23.78
C LEU A 7 11.71 3.02 -22.34
N PRO A 8 12.07 4.07 -21.60
CA PRO A 8 12.41 3.93 -20.19
C PRO A 8 11.25 3.23 -19.49
N LEU A 9 11.53 2.14 -18.77
CA LEU A 9 10.54 1.53 -17.88
C LEU A 9 10.18 2.57 -16.83
N ASN A 10 9.03 3.23 -16.97
CA ASN A 10 8.48 4.01 -15.88
C ASN A 10 7.97 3.02 -14.83
N ARG A 11 8.71 2.89 -13.72
CA ARG A 11 8.31 2.08 -12.57
C ARG A 11 7.66 2.91 -11.46
N GLY A 12 7.55 4.21 -11.70
CA GLY A 12 6.90 5.10 -10.77
C GLY A 12 5.40 4.83 -10.74
N ILE A 13 4.84 4.94 -9.56
CA ILE A 13 3.39 4.85 -9.35
C ILE A 13 2.87 6.18 -8.84
N THR A 14 1.68 6.53 -9.28
CA THR A 14 0.92 7.68 -8.77
C THR A 14 -0.52 7.22 -8.60
N ALA A 15 -1.08 7.50 -7.44
CA ALA A 15 -2.46 7.20 -7.10
C ALA A 15 -3.03 8.28 -6.19
N GLU A 16 -4.26 8.69 -6.47
CA GLU A 16 -4.92 9.79 -5.76
C GLU A 16 -6.37 9.40 -5.42
N ALA A 17 -6.71 9.33 -4.14
CA ALA A 17 -8.00 8.95 -3.58
C ALA A 17 -8.59 10.02 -2.67
N GLU A 18 -9.37 10.96 -3.21
CA GLU A 18 -10.01 12.08 -2.49
C GLU A 18 -9.05 12.87 -1.57
N ARG A 19 -8.68 12.28 -0.43
CA ARG A 19 -7.82 12.79 0.64
C ARG A 19 -6.46 12.08 0.73
N ILE A 20 -6.21 11.02 -0.05
CA ILE A 20 -4.96 10.25 -0.02
C ILE A 20 -4.22 10.46 -1.33
N ILE A 21 -2.92 10.73 -1.26
CA ILE A 21 -2.04 10.82 -2.44
C ILE A 21 -0.85 9.91 -2.20
N LEU A 22 -0.53 9.07 -3.16
CA LEU A 22 0.65 8.22 -3.17
C LEU A 22 1.43 8.48 -4.44
N THR A 23 2.70 8.83 -4.32
CA THR A 23 3.65 8.83 -5.43
C THR A 23 4.92 8.10 -5.01
N ALA A 24 5.52 7.32 -5.91
CA ALA A 24 6.85 6.73 -5.70
C ALA A 24 7.58 6.65 -7.05
N ASP A 25 8.91 6.70 -7.02
CA ASP A 25 9.74 6.60 -8.22
C ASP A 25 9.92 5.14 -8.70
N ASP A 26 9.81 4.18 -7.78
CA ASP A 26 9.78 2.74 -8.04
C ASP A 26 8.84 2.06 -7.04
N PHE A 27 8.16 1.01 -7.48
CA PHE A 27 7.34 0.13 -6.66
C PHE A 27 7.51 -1.31 -7.12
N TYR A 28 7.72 -2.22 -6.18
CA TYR A 28 7.59 -3.63 -6.47
C TYR A 28 7.23 -4.47 -5.25
N LEU A 29 6.65 -5.63 -5.55
CA LEU A 29 6.41 -6.71 -4.61
C LEU A 29 7.30 -7.89 -4.97
N GLU A 30 7.82 -8.60 -3.97
CA GLU A 30 8.50 -9.89 -4.14
C GLU A 30 7.80 -10.97 -3.35
N ALA A 31 7.45 -12.07 -4.01
CA ALA A 31 6.95 -13.29 -3.37
C ALA A 31 7.18 -14.47 -4.31
N ASP A 32 7.35 -15.67 -3.74
CA ASP A 32 7.64 -16.90 -4.50
C ASP A 32 8.80 -16.75 -5.51
N SER A 33 9.84 -15.99 -5.13
CA SER A 33 11.00 -15.67 -5.99
C SER A 33 10.66 -14.92 -7.28
N LYS A 34 9.47 -14.32 -7.37
CA LYS A 34 9.03 -13.45 -8.45
C LYS A 34 8.97 -12.00 -7.98
N ARG A 35 9.10 -11.08 -8.93
CA ARG A 35 8.95 -9.63 -8.71
C ARG A 35 7.81 -9.09 -9.56
N TYR A 36 6.94 -8.30 -8.95
CA TYR A 36 5.75 -7.68 -9.55
C TYR A 36 5.92 -6.17 -9.47
N THR A 37 5.77 -5.45 -10.58
CA THR A 37 6.33 -4.08 -10.71
C THR A 37 5.32 -3.00 -11.05
N ALA A 38 4.03 -3.35 -11.19
CA ALA A 38 2.96 -2.40 -11.51
C ALA A 38 3.28 -1.47 -12.70
N GLN A 39 3.85 -2.03 -13.78
CA GLN A 39 4.35 -1.26 -14.96
C GLN A 39 3.26 -0.48 -15.72
N VAL A 40 1.99 -0.72 -15.41
CA VAL A 40 0.85 0.02 -15.94
C VAL A 40 0.28 0.90 -14.83
N HIS A 41 0.06 2.18 -15.14
CA HIS A 41 -0.56 3.15 -14.23
C HIS A 41 -1.75 2.49 -13.51
N PRO A 42 -1.76 2.47 -12.17
CA PRO A 42 -2.78 1.74 -11.43
C PRO A 42 -4.16 2.25 -11.83
N VAL A 43 -5.00 1.31 -12.25
CA VAL A 43 -6.34 1.58 -12.75
C VAL A 43 -7.27 1.27 -11.61
N LEU A 44 -8.03 2.27 -11.18
CA LEU A 44 -9.06 2.20 -10.17
C LEU A 44 -8.55 2.33 -8.74
N LEU A 45 -9.22 3.24 -8.06
CA LEU A 45 -8.99 3.63 -6.71
C LEU A 45 -10.37 3.84 -6.10
N ASN A 46 -10.63 3.18 -4.99
CA ASN A 46 -11.88 3.30 -4.27
C ASN A 46 -11.58 3.62 -2.81
N SER A 47 -12.08 4.76 -2.34
CA SER A 47 -11.99 5.12 -0.93
C SER A 47 -13.29 4.70 -0.23
N TYR A 48 -13.38 3.44 0.17
CA TYR A 48 -14.46 3.02 1.05
C TYR A 48 -14.12 3.44 2.48
N VAL A 49 -15.00 4.26 3.07
CA VAL A 49 -14.93 4.65 4.47
C VAL A 49 -15.97 3.84 5.24
N TYR A 50 -15.68 2.58 5.61
CA TYR A 50 -16.31 1.92 6.77
C TYR A 50 -15.66 0.57 7.11
N PRO A 51 -15.44 0.20 8.39
CA PRO A 51 -15.39 1.05 9.58
C PRO A 51 -13.98 1.59 9.88
N LYS A 52 -12.98 1.31 9.03
CA LYS A 52 -11.63 1.91 9.14
C LYS A 52 -11.54 3.18 8.30
N GLN A 53 -10.77 4.13 8.79
CA GLN A 53 -10.92 5.58 8.55
C GLN A 53 -10.22 6.06 7.25
N GLY A 54 -10.17 5.18 6.24
CA GLY A 54 -9.65 5.41 4.89
C GLY A 54 -8.94 4.16 4.35
N THR A 55 -9.21 3.79 3.10
CA THR A 55 -8.47 2.74 2.38
C THR A 55 -7.98 3.30 1.06
N LEU A 56 -6.72 3.06 0.73
CA LEU A 56 -6.20 3.21 -0.62
C LEU A 56 -6.16 1.82 -1.26
N GLU A 57 -6.90 1.65 -2.35
CA GLU A 57 -6.83 0.49 -3.22
C GLU A 57 -6.06 0.86 -4.48
N LEU A 58 -4.97 0.14 -4.76
CA LEU A 58 -4.27 0.18 -6.04
C LEU A 58 -4.53 -1.14 -6.76
N THR A 59 -4.89 -1.06 -8.04
CA THR A 59 -5.05 -2.24 -8.89
C THR A 59 -4.18 -2.09 -10.14
N TRP A 60 -3.46 -3.15 -10.52
CA TRP A 60 -2.68 -3.22 -11.76
C TRP A 60 -2.74 -4.62 -12.36
N PHE A 61 -2.22 -4.78 -13.56
CA PHE A 61 -2.10 -6.11 -14.18
C PHE A 61 -0.64 -6.53 -14.27
N GLU A 62 -0.36 -7.76 -13.85
CA GLU A 62 0.92 -8.43 -14.05
C GLU A 62 0.66 -9.71 -14.85
N HIS A 63 1.27 -9.85 -16.03
CA HIS A 63 1.09 -11.01 -16.91
C HIS A 63 -0.38 -11.42 -17.18
N GLY A 64 -1.29 -10.45 -17.27
CA GLY A 64 -2.72 -10.70 -17.52
C GLY A 64 -3.54 -11.08 -16.29
N VAL A 65 -2.94 -11.03 -15.10
CA VAL A 65 -3.61 -11.23 -13.81
C VAL A 65 -3.77 -9.89 -13.11
N GLU A 66 -4.96 -9.63 -12.60
CA GLU A 66 -5.23 -8.44 -11.78
C GLU A 66 -4.58 -8.61 -10.40
N MET A 67 -3.76 -7.65 -10.04
CA MET A 67 -3.07 -7.55 -8.77
C MET A 67 -3.64 -6.38 -7.99
N ARG A 68 -3.72 -6.48 -6.67
CA ARG A 68 -4.19 -5.38 -5.81
C ARG A 68 -3.28 -5.13 -4.62
N LEU A 69 -3.23 -3.89 -4.16
CA LEU A 69 -2.61 -3.45 -2.92
C LEU A 69 -3.59 -2.58 -2.16
N TYR A 70 -3.94 -2.97 -0.93
CA TYR A 70 -4.77 -2.18 -0.03
C TYR A 70 -3.92 -1.64 1.12
N LEU A 71 -3.99 -0.33 1.35
CA LEU A 71 -3.45 0.34 2.53
C LEU A 71 -4.60 0.81 3.41
N TYR A 72 -4.66 0.32 4.64
CA TYR A 72 -5.69 0.70 5.61
C TYR A 72 -5.16 1.78 6.55
N PHE A 73 -5.74 2.97 6.46
CA PHE A 73 -5.34 4.13 7.25
C PHE A 73 -6.10 4.20 8.57
N THR A 74 -5.37 4.55 9.60
CA THR A 74 -5.92 4.90 10.92
C THR A 74 -5.09 6.03 11.52
N GLY A 75 -5.54 6.56 12.65
CA GLY A 75 -4.94 7.77 13.21
C GLY A 75 -5.51 8.14 14.56
N ASN A 76 -4.99 9.25 15.09
CA ASN A 76 -5.50 9.89 16.30
C ASN A 76 -5.68 11.40 16.05
N SER A 77 -5.74 12.21 17.11
CA SER A 77 -5.92 13.65 16.97
C SER A 77 -4.73 14.36 16.32
N THR A 78 -3.51 13.81 16.36
CA THR A 78 -2.26 14.48 15.96
C THR A 78 -1.52 13.80 14.81
N SER A 79 -1.77 12.51 14.54
CA SER A 79 -1.04 11.72 13.55
C SER A 79 -1.95 10.75 12.81
N TRP A 80 -1.47 10.29 11.66
CA TRP A 80 -2.04 9.22 10.86
C TRP A 80 -0.96 8.17 10.56
N TRP A 81 -1.37 6.95 10.25
CA TRP A 81 -0.50 5.85 9.84
C TRP A 81 -1.31 4.80 9.08
N VAL A 82 -0.63 3.84 8.46
CA VAL A 82 -1.24 2.62 7.93
C VAL A 82 -1.06 1.51 8.95
N ASP A 83 -2.15 0.83 9.34
CA ASP A 83 -2.09 -0.28 10.31
C ASP A 83 -2.05 -1.67 9.66
N GLU A 84 -2.60 -1.77 8.45
CA GLU A 84 -2.62 -3.00 7.68
C GLU A 84 -2.33 -2.73 6.19
N ILE A 85 -1.56 -3.64 5.61
CA ILE A 85 -1.27 -3.68 4.18
C ILE A 85 -1.64 -5.07 3.68
N TRP A 86 -2.43 -5.14 2.62
CA TRP A 86 -2.88 -6.39 2.01
C TRP A 86 -2.52 -6.38 0.54
N THR A 87 -2.03 -7.50 0.03
CA THR A 87 -1.78 -7.68 -1.39
C THR A 87 -2.53 -8.89 -1.92
N PHE A 88 -2.88 -8.81 -3.20
CA PHE A 88 -3.70 -9.80 -3.90
C PHE A 88 -3.03 -10.11 -5.24
N ASP A 89 -2.92 -11.40 -5.57
CA ASP A 89 -2.37 -11.90 -6.84
C ASP A 89 -3.43 -12.46 -7.79
N GLY A 90 -4.71 -12.16 -7.54
CA GLY A 90 -5.82 -12.69 -8.31
C GLY A 90 -6.15 -14.17 -8.03
N SER A 91 -5.46 -14.83 -7.09
CA SER A 91 -5.83 -16.17 -6.63
C SER A 91 -7.07 -16.15 -5.72
N SER A 92 -7.58 -17.33 -5.35
CA SER A 92 -8.73 -17.48 -4.43
C SER A 92 -8.43 -18.55 -3.36
N PRO A 93 -8.53 -18.22 -2.05
CA PRO A 93 -8.86 -16.89 -1.50
C PRO A 93 -7.75 -15.88 -1.80
N GLY A 94 -8.13 -14.63 -2.11
CA GLY A 94 -7.23 -13.65 -2.72
C GLY A 94 -6.24 -12.95 -1.78
N ASP A 95 -6.28 -13.24 -0.48
CA ASP A 95 -5.39 -12.63 0.51
C ASP A 95 -4.00 -13.26 0.41
N TRP A 96 -3.13 -12.68 -0.41
CA TRP A 96 -1.87 -13.31 -0.77
C TRP A 96 -0.76 -12.99 0.23
N ILE A 97 -0.52 -11.72 0.53
CA ILE A 97 0.46 -11.27 1.52
C ILE A 97 -0.19 -10.26 2.47
N TYR A 98 0.09 -10.40 3.76
CA TYR A 98 -0.43 -9.54 4.80
C TYR A 98 0.68 -8.95 5.67
N TYR A 99 0.58 -7.65 5.93
CA TYR A 99 1.46 -6.92 6.84
C TYR A 99 0.61 -6.17 7.86
N ARG A 100 0.90 -6.33 9.15
CA ARG A 100 0.26 -5.58 10.22
C ARG A 100 1.28 -4.96 11.15
N GLY A 101 1.14 -3.66 11.38
CA GLY A 101 2.11 -2.85 12.10
C GLY A 101 1.69 -1.39 12.20
N ILE A 102 2.66 -0.50 12.40
CA ILE A 102 2.46 0.94 12.27
C ILE A 102 3.42 1.39 11.17
N PHE A 103 2.87 1.66 9.99
CA PHE A 103 3.64 2.08 8.81
C PHE A 103 3.35 3.54 8.49
N PHE A 104 4.32 4.22 7.87
CA PHE A 104 4.16 5.58 7.34
C PHE A 104 3.63 6.61 8.36
N LYS A 105 3.92 6.42 9.64
CA LYS A 105 3.37 7.30 10.68
C LYS A 105 3.86 8.73 10.49
N SER A 106 2.90 9.64 10.33
CA SER A 106 3.17 11.05 10.06
C SER A 106 2.23 11.97 10.83
N PRO A 107 2.66 13.20 11.16
CA PRO A 107 1.76 14.22 11.68
C PRO A 107 0.60 14.51 10.72
N LYS A 108 -0.55 14.93 11.26
CA LYS A 108 -1.67 15.39 10.43
C LYS A 108 -1.25 16.51 9.48
N GLY A 109 -1.71 16.42 8.23
CA GLY A 109 -1.38 17.37 7.17
C GLY A 109 0.08 17.32 6.70
N GLN A 110 0.87 16.36 7.20
CA GLN A 110 2.23 16.10 6.74
C GLN A 110 2.30 14.75 6.04
N PRO A 111 3.02 14.67 4.91
CA PRO A 111 3.27 13.41 4.25
C PRO A 111 4.28 12.54 5.01
N PHE A 112 4.20 11.24 4.80
CA PHE A 112 5.39 10.39 4.89
C PHE A 112 6.23 10.57 3.62
N THR A 113 7.55 10.70 3.77
CA THR A 113 8.49 10.74 2.65
C THR A 113 9.72 9.87 2.90
N GLY A 114 10.14 9.10 1.90
CA GLY A 114 11.38 8.33 1.93
C GLY A 114 11.23 6.96 1.29
N ASP A 115 12.33 6.20 1.25
CA ASP A 115 12.28 4.81 0.84
C ASP A 115 11.54 3.97 1.89
N PHE A 116 10.88 2.91 1.44
CA PHE A 116 10.17 2.00 2.32
C PHE A 116 10.34 0.56 1.86
N ASP A 117 10.84 -0.26 2.77
CA ASP A 117 11.07 -1.69 2.60
C ASP A 117 10.47 -2.44 3.78
N ILE A 118 9.61 -3.42 3.50
CA ILE A 118 9.10 -4.34 4.52
C ILE A 118 9.10 -5.77 4.03
N SER A 119 9.28 -6.69 4.96
CA SER A 119 9.07 -8.14 4.78
C SER A 119 7.95 -8.58 5.71
N SER A 120 6.99 -9.36 5.21
CA SER A 120 5.88 -9.86 6.03
C SER A 120 6.38 -10.75 7.17
N GLN A 121 7.50 -11.45 6.97
CA GLN A 121 8.12 -12.33 7.97
C GLN A 121 8.72 -11.58 9.16
N ASP A 122 9.02 -10.29 9.01
CA ASP A 122 9.56 -9.45 10.08
C ASP A 122 8.44 -8.84 10.95
N MET A 123 7.16 -9.07 10.59
CA MET A 123 6.02 -8.51 11.29
C MET A 123 5.68 -9.33 12.55
N PRO A 124 5.46 -8.71 13.71
CA PRO A 124 5.06 -9.40 14.94
C PRO A 124 3.76 -10.20 14.81
N GLN A 125 2.89 -9.81 13.86
CA GLN A 125 1.59 -10.41 13.59
C GLN A 125 1.59 -11.15 12.24
N TYR A 126 2.74 -11.73 11.86
CA TYR A 126 2.85 -12.54 10.66
C TYR A 126 1.78 -13.63 10.63
N ARG A 127 1.12 -13.74 9.48
CA ARG A 127 0.08 -14.74 9.20
C ARG A 127 0.69 -15.90 8.45
N SER A 128 0.84 -17.05 9.13
CA SER A 128 1.40 -18.26 8.52
C SER A 128 0.53 -18.89 7.44
N ASP A 129 -0.72 -18.45 7.31
CA ASP A 129 -1.66 -18.82 6.25
C ASP A 129 -1.53 -17.94 4.98
N THR A 130 -0.56 -17.02 4.95
CA THR A 130 -0.24 -16.17 3.80
C THR A 130 1.15 -16.47 3.25
N VAL A 131 1.41 -16.03 2.02
CA VAL A 131 2.73 -16.18 1.37
C VAL A 131 3.71 -15.16 1.95
N PRO A 132 4.96 -15.54 2.27
CA PRO A 132 6.01 -14.59 2.60
C PRO A 132 6.24 -13.63 1.45
N GLY A 133 6.27 -12.33 1.74
CA GLY A 133 6.49 -11.35 0.69
C GLY A 133 7.12 -10.06 1.19
N LYS A 134 7.73 -9.35 0.25
CA LYS A 134 8.38 -8.08 0.46
C LYS A 134 7.70 -7.00 -0.37
N LEU A 135 7.63 -5.81 0.20
CA LEU A 135 7.09 -4.63 -0.45
C LEU A 135 8.13 -3.52 -0.43
N HIS A 136 8.36 -2.91 -1.58
CA HIS A 136 9.33 -1.86 -1.77
C HIS A 136 8.71 -0.63 -2.44
N PHE A 137 9.08 0.55 -1.94
CA PHE A 137 8.90 1.83 -2.62
C PHE A 137 10.21 2.63 -2.56
N THR A 138 10.61 3.23 -3.68
CA THR A 138 11.69 4.23 -3.73
C THR A 138 11.08 5.63 -3.75
N ASN A 139 11.62 6.56 -2.95
CA ASN A 139 11.17 7.95 -2.87
C ASN A 139 9.64 8.09 -2.68
N LEU A 140 9.06 7.23 -1.84
CA LEU A 140 7.63 7.29 -1.54
C LEU A 140 7.30 8.65 -0.94
N ARG A 141 6.24 9.25 -1.45
CA ARG A 141 5.49 10.33 -0.81
C ARG A 141 4.05 9.85 -0.63
N LEU A 142 3.66 9.67 0.62
CA LEU A 142 2.30 9.25 1.00
C LEU A 142 1.66 10.34 1.86
N GLU A 143 0.54 10.86 1.42
CA GLU A 143 -0.24 11.87 2.13
C GLU A 143 -1.63 11.33 2.43
N CYS A 144 -2.15 11.65 3.62
CA CYS A 144 -3.53 11.38 4.01
C CYS A 144 -4.08 12.57 4.79
N ASN A 145 -5.00 13.28 4.14
CA ASN A 145 -5.83 14.34 4.71
C ASN A 145 -7.11 13.75 5.33
N CYS A 146 -6.99 12.57 5.93
CA CYS A 146 -8.10 11.82 6.47
C CYS A 146 -8.47 12.33 7.88
N SER A 147 -9.76 12.24 8.21
CA SER A 147 -10.27 12.66 9.52
C SER A 147 -10.52 11.44 10.39
N PHE A 148 -9.61 11.18 11.31
CA PHE A 148 -9.70 10.09 12.28
C PHE A 148 -10.49 10.57 13.51
N GLN A 149 -11.63 9.93 13.78
CA GLN A 149 -12.36 10.16 15.03
C GLN A 149 -11.50 9.58 16.17
N PRO A 150 -11.25 10.31 17.26
CA PRO A 150 -10.65 9.71 18.44
C PRO A 150 -11.52 8.52 18.88
N GLU A 151 -10.89 7.39 19.23
CA GLU A 151 -11.65 6.27 19.79
C GLU A 151 -12.52 6.80 20.94
N PRO A 152 -13.82 6.43 20.99
CA PRO A 152 -14.64 6.79 22.13
C PRO A 152 -13.93 6.26 23.37
N GLN A 153 -13.58 7.16 24.29
CA GLN A 153 -13.06 6.76 25.59
C GLN A 153 -14.04 5.76 26.18
N LYS A 154 -13.65 4.49 26.28
CA LYS A 154 -14.41 3.52 27.06
C LYS A 154 -14.52 4.09 28.46
N HIS A 155 -15.69 4.64 28.80
CA HIS A 155 -16.04 4.89 30.18
C HIS A 155 -16.01 3.53 30.86
N MET A 156 -14.95 3.26 31.63
CA MET A 156 -14.96 2.15 32.57
C MET A 156 -16.00 2.50 33.65
N PRO A 157 -16.99 1.63 33.90
CA PRO A 157 -17.86 1.78 35.08
C PRO A 157 -17.06 1.63 36.38
#